data_AF-A0A6S6U0Z3-F1
#
_entry.id   AF-A0A6S6U0Z3-F1
#
_cell.length_a   1.000
_cell.length_b   1.000
_cell.length_c   1.000
_cell.angle_alpha   90.00
_cell.angle_beta   90.00
_cell.angle_gamma   90.00
#
_symmetry.space_group_name_H-M   'P 1'
#
loop_
_entity.id
_entity.type
_entity.pdbx_description
1 polymer ?
#
loop_
_entity_poly.entity_id
_entity_poly.type
_entity_poly.pdbx_seq_one_letter_code
_entity_poly.pdbx_strand_id
1 'polypeptide(L)'
;MAINDNTNVLIKKKYLTILGYLFLVVLFFVGGIYLKGINVQSSQLQNATHLLSLKSEKDKLSKEYVSLLENQLRLYDEKINSLVIEQKKNKIDTEKKWKNYKEGVTLLTLENKRTIEQLKHENDKVKKKLKHAKVQNDKIKNEKKRIKKKLKEELKETKEALKKAKIVQKMRQEKKLAAIKLKKETLQKKKKKIVKHSPKKVIGNKKYASYNKFKKDINLKKSYEIFENTSLLKKATGKNTKLTVDISEQRVRLYVNNEVALCSPCTTGAKRKFEPNTKIYRDKRTPKGTFKITEKISDKRSTIFGKYYRNGKVVYKGDKRKFRGNKEGLKYKGASLKNWMRLTSSGIGLHASKYIKRYPGTNGCIRIPYKISKTIFKNVRKGTKVSVVN
;
A
#
# COMPACT_ATOMS: atom_id res chain seq x y z
N MET A 1 0.49 -50.51 -35.80
CA MET A 1 0.99 -51.49 -36.80
C MET A 1 -0.17 -52.44 -37.10
N ALA A 2 -0.88 -52.26 -38.23
CA ALA A 2 -1.78 -53.23 -38.89
C ALA A 2 -2.63 -52.58 -40.02
N ILE A 3 -2.05 -51.76 -40.91
CA ILE A 3 -2.81 -51.17 -42.05
C ILE A 3 -2.07 -51.31 -43.40
N ASN A 4 -0.79 -51.72 -43.44
CA ASN A 4 0.03 -51.54 -44.65
C ASN A 4 0.20 -52.77 -45.57
N ASP A 5 -0.38 -53.92 -45.23
CA ASP A 5 -0.22 -55.14 -46.05
C ASP A 5 -1.31 -55.28 -47.14
N ASN A 6 -2.49 -54.69 -46.94
CA ASN A 6 -3.60 -54.81 -47.90
C ASN A 6 -3.44 -53.94 -49.16
N THR A 7 -2.69 -52.85 -49.10
CA THR A 7 -2.49 -51.94 -50.25
C THR A 7 -1.52 -52.50 -51.29
N ASN A 8 -0.45 -53.15 -50.86
CA ASN A 8 0.50 -53.79 -51.78
C ASN A 8 -0.09 -55.01 -52.51
N VAL A 9 -0.97 -55.77 -51.85
CA VAL A 9 -1.67 -56.91 -52.45
C VAL A 9 -2.71 -56.44 -53.49
N LEU A 10 -3.41 -55.33 -53.22
CA LEU A 10 -4.40 -54.78 -54.15
C LEU A 10 -3.76 -54.23 -55.43
N ILE A 11 -2.59 -53.60 -55.32
CA ILE A 11 -1.86 -53.02 -56.45
C ILE A 11 -1.29 -54.15 -57.34
N LYS A 12 -0.72 -55.22 -56.76
CA LYS A 12 -0.26 -56.39 -57.53
C LYS A 12 -1.40 -57.12 -58.25
N LYS A 13 -2.58 -57.27 -57.63
CA LYS A 13 -3.76 -57.89 -58.28
C LYS A 13 -4.27 -57.08 -59.47
N LYS A 14 -4.27 -55.74 -59.39
CA LYS A 14 -4.67 -54.86 -60.50
C LYS A 14 -3.67 -54.88 -61.67
N TYR A 15 -2.38 -54.98 -61.38
CA TYR A 15 -1.36 -55.08 -62.44
C TYR A 15 -1.44 -56.39 -63.22
N LEU A 16 -1.67 -57.53 -62.55
CA LEU A 16 -1.84 -58.82 -63.23
C LEU A 16 -3.10 -58.88 -64.10
N THR A 17 -4.18 -58.21 -63.71
CA THR A 17 -5.43 -58.18 -64.49
C THR A 17 -5.30 -57.31 -65.75
N ILE A 18 -4.56 -56.20 -65.68
CA ILE A 18 -4.30 -55.33 -66.83
C ILE A 18 -3.37 -56.01 -67.84
N LEU A 19 -2.31 -56.70 -67.39
CA LEU A 19 -1.44 -57.50 -68.27
C LEU A 19 -2.19 -58.67 -68.93
N GLY A 20 -3.08 -59.34 -68.19
CA GLY A 20 -3.91 -60.42 -68.74
C GLY A 20 -4.87 -59.94 -69.83
N TYR A 21 -5.45 -58.74 -69.67
CA TYR A 21 -6.34 -58.15 -70.68
C TYR A 21 -5.57 -57.72 -71.94
N LEU A 22 -4.36 -57.17 -71.78
CA LEU A 22 -3.50 -56.80 -72.90
C LEU A 22 -3.09 -58.03 -73.75
N PHE A 23 -2.81 -59.17 -73.09
CA PHE A 23 -2.45 -60.42 -73.77
C PHE A 23 -3.62 -61.03 -74.57
N LEU A 24 -4.85 -60.92 -74.05
CA LEU A 24 -6.07 -61.38 -74.73
C LEU A 24 -6.44 -60.55 -75.98
N VAL A 25 -6.22 -59.24 -75.94
CA VAL A 25 -6.49 -58.36 -77.09
C VAL A 25 -5.53 -58.63 -78.26
N VAL A 26 -4.26 -58.97 -77.96
CA VAL A 26 -3.26 -59.34 -78.98
C VAL A 26 -3.60 -60.68 -79.64
N LEU A 27 -4.10 -61.67 -78.89
CA LEU A 27 -4.53 -62.96 -79.44
C LEU A 27 -5.76 -62.83 -80.37
N PHE A 28 -6.72 -61.96 -80.04
CA PHE A 28 -7.90 -61.73 -80.88
C PHE A 28 -7.58 -61.02 -82.21
N PHE A 29 -6.60 -60.11 -82.23
CA PHE A 29 -6.21 -59.40 -83.45
C PHE A 29 -5.32 -60.23 -84.39
N VAL A 30 -4.58 -61.21 -83.87
CA VAL A 30 -3.73 -62.10 -84.67
C VAL A 30 -4.51 -63.33 -85.17
N GLY A 31 -5.52 -63.80 -84.44
CA GLY A 31 -6.36 -64.94 -84.83
C GLY A 31 -7.47 -64.66 -85.86
N GLY A 32 -7.90 -63.39 -86.02
CA GLY A 32 -9.07 -63.03 -86.85
C GLY A 32 -8.85 -62.92 -88.37
N ILE A 33 -7.63 -63.16 -88.89
CA ILE A 33 -7.31 -62.98 -90.32
C ILE A 33 -7.09 -64.33 -91.05
N TYR A 34 -7.08 -65.46 -90.34
CA TYR A 34 -7.00 -66.80 -90.94
C TYR A 34 -8.39 -67.42 -91.07
N LEU A 35 -9.24 -66.92 -92.00
CA LEU A 35 -10.38 -67.67 -92.56
C LEU A 35 -11.10 -66.83 -93.64
N LYS A 36 -10.71 -67.04 -94.90
CA LYS A 36 -11.54 -67.12 -96.13
C LYS A 36 -10.67 -66.86 -97.36
N GLY A 37 -10.11 -67.94 -97.90
CA GLY A 37 -9.67 -68.00 -99.30
C GLY A 37 -10.77 -68.66 -100.14
N ILE A 38 -11.41 -67.87 -101.00
CA ILE A 38 -12.08 -68.36 -102.22
C ILE A 38 -11.33 -67.71 -103.39
N ASN A 39 -11.21 -68.50 -104.44
CA ASN A 39 -10.23 -68.44 -105.52
C ASN A 39 -10.67 -67.52 -106.69
N VAL A 40 -9.71 -67.20 -107.57
CA VAL A 40 -9.82 -66.79 -108.99
C VAL A 40 -9.60 -65.31 -109.41
N GLN A 41 -8.45 -65.13 -110.06
CA GLN A 41 -8.02 -64.31 -111.24
C GLN A 41 -8.04 -62.76 -111.33
N SER A 42 -6.92 -62.29 -111.91
CA SER A 42 -6.65 -61.04 -112.64
C SER A 42 -6.74 -59.69 -111.93
N SER A 43 -5.65 -59.29 -111.26
CA SER A 43 -5.07 -57.92 -111.27
C SER A 43 -3.82 -57.88 -110.38
N GLN A 44 -2.69 -58.33 -110.93
CA GLN A 44 -1.36 -58.13 -110.33
C GLN A 44 -0.87 -56.71 -110.67
N LEU A 45 -0.62 -55.87 -109.65
CA LEU A 45 0.54 -54.98 -109.42
C LEU A 45 0.24 -53.77 -108.51
N GLN A 46 -1.02 -53.33 -108.36
CA GLN A 46 -1.35 -52.17 -107.49
C GLN A 46 -1.58 -52.53 -106.01
N ASN A 47 -1.88 -53.79 -105.67
CA ASN A 47 -2.19 -54.20 -104.30
C ASN A 47 -0.95 -54.51 -103.44
N ALA A 48 0.18 -54.89 -104.04
CA ALA A 48 1.38 -55.29 -103.29
C ALA A 48 2.11 -54.10 -102.63
N THR A 49 2.16 -52.95 -103.29
CA THR A 49 2.74 -51.71 -102.75
C THR A 49 1.89 -51.12 -101.63
N HIS A 50 0.56 -51.19 -101.74
CA HIS A 50 -0.37 -50.77 -100.70
C HIS A 50 -0.29 -51.66 -99.44
N LEU A 51 -0.17 -52.99 -99.60
CA LEU A 51 0.00 -53.94 -98.50
C LEU A 51 1.34 -53.80 -97.75
N LEU A 52 2.44 -53.51 -98.47
CA LEU A 52 3.75 -53.24 -97.86
C LEU A 52 3.78 -51.92 -97.09
N SER A 53 3.13 -50.88 -97.62
CA SER A 53 2.94 -49.59 -96.94
C SER A 53 2.18 -49.76 -95.62
N LEU A 54 1.04 -50.45 -95.65
CA LEU A 54 0.22 -50.71 -94.47
C LEU A 54 0.94 -51.56 -93.41
N LYS A 55 1.81 -52.50 -93.83
CA LYS A 55 2.62 -53.31 -92.91
C LYS A 55 3.72 -52.48 -92.24
N SER A 56 4.41 -51.63 -93.00
CA SER A 56 5.39 -50.68 -92.46
C SER A 56 4.76 -49.69 -91.48
N GLU A 57 3.57 -49.19 -91.79
CA GLU A 57 2.83 -48.24 -90.94
C GLU A 57 2.33 -48.91 -89.65
N LYS A 58 1.85 -50.16 -89.74
CA LYS A 58 1.49 -51.00 -88.58
C LYS A 58 2.69 -51.30 -87.67
N ASP A 59 3.86 -51.59 -88.24
CA ASP A 59 5.09 -51.85 -87.48
C ASP A 59 5.63 -50.57 -86.82
N LYS A 60 5.42 -49.40 -87.43
CA LYS A 60 5.77 -48.10 -86.84
C LYS A 60 4.81 -47.74 -85.69
N LEU A 61 3.51 -47.92 -85.89
CA LEU A 61 2.48 -47.75 -84.86
C LEU A 61 2.70 -48.69 -83.66
N SER A 62 3.15 -49.93 -83.88
CA SER A 62 3.44 -50.86 -82.79
C SER A 62 4.66 -50.42 -81.96
N LYS A 63 5.72 -49.92 -82.60
CA LYS A 63 6.90 -49.38 -81.92
C LYS A 63 6.61 -48.10 -81.15
N GLU A 64 5.81 -47.20 -81.72
CA GLU A 64 5.35 -45.99 -81.01
C GLU A 64 4.49 -46.34 -79.79
N TYR A 65 3.61 -47.34 -79.91
CA TYR A 65 2.79 -47.80 -78.80
C TYR A 65 3.62 -48.45 -77.68
N VAL A 66 4.62 -49.27 -78.03
CA VAL A 66 5.57 -49.84 -77.07
C VAL A 66 6.37 -48.74 -76.37
N SER A 67 6.88 -47.76 -77.12
CA SER A 67 7.62 -46.62 -76.55
C SER A 67 6.75 -45.77 -75.61
N LEU A 68 5.47 -45.59 -75.94
CA LEU A 68 4.52 -44.89 -75.08
C LEU A 68 4.29 -45.64 -73.76
N LEU A 69 4.16 -46.97 -73.82
CA LEU A 69 4.00 -47.83 -72.63
C LEU A 69 5.26 -47.85 -71.76
N GLU A 70 6.45 -47.91 -72.36
CA GLU A 70 7.72 -47.84 -71.63
C GLU A 70 7.90 -46.48 -70.93
N ASN A 71 7.54 -45.38 -71.60
CA ASN A 71 7.56 -44.05 -70.99
C ASN A 71 6.53 -43.93 -69.84
N GLN A 72 5.33 -44.50 -69.98
CA GLN A 72 4.36 -44.53 -68.90
C GLN A 72 4.86 -45.33 -67.70
N LEU A 73 5.47 -46.50 -67.93
CA LEU A 73 6.07 -47.31 -66.86
C LEU A 73 7.18 -46.53 -66.13
N ARG A 74 8.07 -45.84 -66.87
CA ARG A 74 9.12 -45.01 -66.28
C ARG A 74 8.54 -43.89 -65.39
N LEU A 75 7.49 -43.21 -65.87
CA LEU A 75 6.81 -42.17 -65.08
C LEU A 75 6.15 -42.72 -63.81
N TYR A 76 5.62 -43.94 -63.85
CA TYR A 76 5.08 -44.60 -62.66
C TYR A 76 6.18 -44.96 -61.66
N ASP A 77 7.32 -45.49 -62.12
CA ASP A 77 8.46 -45.82 -61.26
C ASP A 77 9.06 -44.58 -60.59
N GLU A 78 9.21 -43.47 -61.33
CA GLU A 78 9.64 -42.18 -60.76
C GLU A 78 8.68 -41.71 -59.66
N LYS A 79 7.37 -41.82 -59.89
CA LYS A 79 6.34 -41.42 -58.92
C LYS A 79 6.31 -42.32 -57.68
N ILE A 80 6.55 -43.62 -57.83
CA ILE A 80 6.66 -44.54 -56.69
C ILE A 80 7.90 -44.20 -55.86
N ASN A 81 9.03 -43.98 -56.52
CA ASN A 81 10.28 -43.62 -55.85
C ASN A 81 10.18 -42.29 -55.09
N SER A 82 9.51 -41.27 -55.66
CA SER A 82 9.29 -40.00 -54.97
C SER A 82 8.43 -40.17 -53.71
N LEU A 83 7.37 -40.97 -53.77
CA LEU A 83 6.50 -41.25 -52.63
C LEU A 83 7.23 -42.00 -51.51
N VAL A 84 8.10 -42.96 -51.85
CA VAL A 84 8.92 -43.68 -50.86
C VAL A 84 9.92 -42.74 -50.16
N ILE A 85 10.54 -41.81 -50.90
CA ILE A 85 11.45 -40.82 -50.33
C ILE A 85 10.70 -39.88 -49.38
N GLU A 86 9.52 -39.41 -49.77
CA GLU A 86 8.67 -38.55 -48.94
C GLU A 86 8.24 -39.24 -47.65
N GLN A 87 7.83 -40.52 -47.72
CA GLN A 87 7.45 -41.30 -46.55
C GLN A 87 8.64 -41.48 -45.58
N LYS A 88 9.85 -41.72 -46.08
CA LYS A 88 11.08 -41.78 -45.26
C LYS A 88 11.38 -40.45 -44.57
N LYS A 89 11.26 -39.32 -45.28
CA LYS A 89 11.44 -37.97 -44.71
C LYS A 89 10.45 -37.68 -43.59
N ASN A 90 9.17 -38.02 -43.79
CA ASN A 90 8.13 -37.83 -42.77
C ASN A 90 8.38 -38.67 -41.50
N LYS A 91 8.92 -39.88 -41.64
CA LYS A 91 9.33 -40.72 -40.50
C LYS A 91 10.50 -40.09 -39.72
N ILE A 92 11.50 -39.57 -40.42
CA ILE A 92 12.66 -38.90 -39.79
C ILE A 92 12.22 -37.63 -39.05
N ASP A 93 11.36 -36.81 -39.65
CA ASP A 93 10.87 -35.58 -39.01
C ASP A 93 10.04 -35.86 -37.75
N THR A 94 9.20 -36.90 -37.78
CA THR A 94 8.43 -37.33 -36.60
C THR A 94 9.35 -37.86 -35.48
N GLU A 95 10.36 -38.68 -35.80
CA GLU A 95 11.35 -39.14 -34.81
C GLU A 95 12.15 -37.98 -34.20
N LYS A 96 12.54 -36.98 -35.00
CA LYS A 96 13.23 -35.77 -34.53
C LYS A 96 12.36 -34.94 -33.58
N LYS A 97 11.08 -34.75 -33.92
CA LYS A 97 10.10 -34.07 -33.05
C LYS A 97 9.93 -34.80 -31.71
N TRP A 98 9.82 -36.13 -31.73
CA TRP A 98 9.73 -36.94 -30.51
C TRP A 98 11.00 -36.88 -29.65
N LYS A 99 12.19 -36.85 -30.27
CA LYS A 99 13.46 -36.68 -29.56
C LYS A 99 13.53 -35.33 -28.85
N ASN A 100 13.22 -34.23 -29.56
CA ASN A 100 13.19 -32.88 -28.99
C ASN A 100 12.18 -32.77 -27.83
N TYR A 101 11.00 -33.39 -27.97
CA TYR A 101 10.00 -33.44 -26.90
C TYR A 101 10.54 -34.15 -25.65
N LYS A 102 11.18 -35.33 -25.80
CA LYS A 102 11.77 -36.08 -24.68
C LYS A 102 12.89 -35.30 -23.99
N GLU A 103 13.74 -34.62 -24.76
CA GLU A 103 14.80 -33.75 -24.23
C GLU A 103 14.21 -32.57 -23.45
N GLY A 104 13.18 -31.92 -23.99
CA GLY A 104 12.46 -30.83 -23.33
C GLY A 104 11.82 -31.25 -22.00
N VAL A 105 11.15 -32.40 -21.96
CA VAL A 105 10.56 -32.97 -20.73
C VAL A 105 11.64 -33.28 -19.69
N THR A 106 12.80 -33.79 -20.12
CA THR A 106 13.93 -34.11 -19.23
C THR A 106 14.53 -32.87 -18.60
N LEU A 107 14.76 -31.82 -19.41
CA LEU A 107 15.26 -30.52 -18.93
C LEU A 107 14.29 -29.88 -17.93
N LEU A 108 13.00 -29.85 -18.25
CA LEU A 108 11.96 -29.32 -17.36
C LEU A 108 11.93 -30.09 -16.02
N THR A 109 12.10 -31.41 -16.07
CA THR A 109 12.14 -32.25 -14.86
C THR A 109 13.35 -31.93 -13.98
N LEU A 110 14.53 -31.72 -14.58
CA LEU A 110 15.75 -31.35 -13.87
C LEU A 110 15.63 -29.95 -13.24
N GLU A 111 15.07 -29.00 -13.96
CA GLU A 111 14.84 -27.64 -13.47
C GLU A 111 13.85 -27.62 -12.29
N ASN A 112 12.76 -28.38 -12.39
CA ASN A 112 11.80 -28.56 -11.31
C ASN A 112 12.45 -29.17 -10.06
N LYS A 113 13.31 -30.20 -10.22
CA LYS A 113 14.06 -30.79 -9.10
C LYS A 113 14.98 -29.78 -8.41
N ARG A 114 15.75 -29.00 -9.17
CA ARG A 114 16.61 -27.93 -8.64
C ARG A 114 15.81 -26.89 -7.87
N THR A 115 14.66 -26.48 -8.41
CA THR A 115 13.77 -25.50 -7.78
C THR A 115 13.23 -26.03 -6.45
N ILE A 116 12.80 -27.30 -6.40
CA ILE A 116 12.33 -27.94 -5.17
C ILE A 116 13.42 -27.99 -4.10
N GLU A 117 14.67 -28.30 -4.47
CA GLU A 117 15.79 -28.32 -3.53
C GLU A 117 16.12 -26.93 -2.98
N GLN A 118 16.09 -25.90 -3.82
CA GLN A 118 16.27 -24.51 -3.38
C GLN A 118 15.18 -24.11 -2.37
N LEU A 119 13.92 -24.41 -2.67
CA LEU A 119 12.80 -24.12 -1.77
C LEU A 119 12.91 -24.87 -0.43
N LYS A 120 13.38 -26.12 -0.43
CA LYS A 120 13.65 -26.88 0.81
C LYS A 120 14.71 -26.18 1.65
N HIS A 121 15.81 -25.78 1.03
CA HIS A 121 16.91 -25.10 1.71
C HIS A 121 16.48 -23.74 2.31
N GLU A 122 15.68 -22.96 1.58
CA GLU A 122 15.11 -21.70 2.08
C GLU A 122 14.14 -21.93 3.24
N ASN A 123 13.28 -22.95 3.16
CA ASN A 123 12.35 -23.29 4.22
C ASN A 123 13.09 -23.67 5.51
N ASP A 124 14.19 -24.40 5.42
CA ASP A 124 15.02 -24.74 6.58
C ASP A 124 15.71 -23.52 7.21
N LYS A 125 16.18 -22.57 6.38
CA LYS A 125 16.67 -21.26 6.88
C LYS A 125 15.58 -20.51 7.64
N VAL A 126 14.35 -20.48 7.12
CA VAL A 126 13.20 -19.82 7.76
C VAL A 126 12.85 -20.52 9.09
N LYS A 127 12.81 -21.85 9.13
CA LYS A 127 12.57 -22.62 10.36
C LYS A 127 13.61 -22.31 11.44
N LYS A 128 14.89 -22.27 11.08
CA LYS A 128 15.98 -21.90 12.01
C LYS A 128 15.80 -20.49 12.56
N LYS A 129 15.47 -19.50 11.72
CA LYS A 129 15.17 -18.12 12.15
C LYS A 129 13.95 -18.07 13.08
N LEU A 130 12.90 -18.81 12.77
CA LEU A 130 11.68 -18.88 13.59
C LEU A 130 11.96 -19.46 14.98
N LYS A 131 12.80 -20.51 15.08
CA LYS A 131 13.21 -21.09 16.37
C LYS A 131 13.96 -20.06 17.22
N HIS A 132 14.92 -19.33 16.64
CA HIS A 132 15.65 -18.26 17.34
C HIS A 132 14.72 -17.13 17.82
N ALA A 133 13.80 -16.70 16.96
CA ALA A 133 12.83 -15.65 17.30
C ALA A 133 11.90 -16.07 18.45
N LYS A 134 11.48 -17.34 18.51
CA LYS A 134 10.69 -17.89 19.62
C LYS A 134 11.46 -17.81 20.94
N VAL A 135 12.69 -18.30 20.97
CA VAL A 135 13.56 -18.24 22.16
C VAL A 135 13.76 -16.80 22.65
N GLN A 136 13.99 -15.86 21.72
CA GLN A 136 14.17 -14.45 22.08
C GLN A 136 12.88 -13.83 22.66
N ASN A 137 11.72 -14.17 22.09
CA ASN A 137 10.42 -13.72 22.61
C ASN A 137 10.14 -14.25 24.02
N ASP A 138 10.49 -15.50 24.31
CA ASP A 138 10.32 -16.09 25.64
C ASP A 138 11.23 -15.40 26.67
N LYS A 139 12.49 -15.09 26.30
CA LYS A 139 13.39 -14.27 27.13
C LYS A 139 12.77 -12.91 27.45
N ILE A 140 12.28 -12.19 26.43
CA ILE A 140 11.62 -10.89 26.60
C ILE A 140 10.37 -10.99 27.48
N LYS A 141 9.58 -12.06 27.33
CA LYS A 141 8.37 -12.29 28.13
C LYS A 141 8.71 -12.48 29.61
N ASN A 142 9.74 -13.28 29.89
CA ASN A 142 10.20 -13.53 31.26
C ASN A 142 10.79 -12.26 31.90
N GLU A 143 11.55 -11.48 31.14
CA GLU A 143 12.12 -10.22 31.62
C GLU A 143 11.03 -9.17 31.92
N LYS A 144 10.02 -9.04 31.05
CA LYS A 144 8.84 -8.20 31.31
C LYS A 144 8.11 -8.61 32.58
N LYS A 145 7.99 -9.92 32.86
CA LYS A 145 7.38 -10.43 34.10
C LYS A 145 8.19 -10.00 35.32
N ARG A 146 9.53 -10.10 35.27
CA ARG A 146 10.44 -9.65 36.33
C ARG A 146 10.34 -8.15 36.58
N ILE A 147 10.42 -7.33 35.52
CA ILE A 147 10.30 -5.86 35.63
C ILE A 147 8.95 -5.45 36.20
N LYS A 148 7.86 -6.10 35.77
CA LYS A 148 6.51 -5.82 36.28
C LYS A 148 6.39 -6.15 37.78
N LYS A 149 7.09 -7.18 38.28
CA LYS A 149 7.14 -7.50 39.71
C LYS A 149 7.87 -6.40 40.49
N LYS A 150 9.07 -6.01 40.06
CA LYS A 150 9.85 -4.93 40.69
C LYS A 150 9.08 -3.60 40.75
N LEU A 151 8.45 -3.19 39.65
CA LEU A 151 7.64 -1.98 39.60
C LEU A 151 6.44 -2.00 40.56
N LYS A 152 5.87 -3.19 40.84
CA LYS A 152 4.78 -3.32 41.83
C LYS A 152 5.30 -3.16 43.25
N GLU A 153 6.48 -3.70 43.55
CA GLU A 153 7.14 -3.58 44.85
C GLU A 153 7.52 -2.11 45.12
N GLU A 154 8.20 -1.45 44.18
CA GLU A 154 8.52 -0.01 44.26
C GLU A 154 7.26 0.86 44.40
N LEU A 155 6.17 0.52 43.70
CA LEU A 155 4.91 1.23 43.84
C LEU A 155 4.28 1.06 45.23
N LYS A 156 4.48 -0.08 45.88
CA LYS A 156 4.01 -0.32 47.25
C LYS A 156 4.81 0.53 48.23
N GLU A 157 6.13 0.50 48.13
CA GLU A 157 7.04 1.28 48.98
C GLU A 157 6.79 2.78 48.86
N THR A 158 6.66 3.30 47.62
CA THR A 158 6.40 4.72 47.39
C THR A 158 5.03 5.16 47.94
N LYS A 159 4.00 4.30 47.87
CA LYS A 159 2.70 4.59 48.48
C LYS A 159 2.78 4.65 50.01
N GLU A 160 3.54 3.74 50.64
CA GLU A 160 3.76 3.74 52.08
C GLU A 160 4.54 4.98 52.54
N ALA A 161 5.61 5.33 51.82
CA ALA A 161 6.36 6.57 52.04
C ALA A 161 5.48 7.82 51.91
N LEU A 162 4.60 7.86 50.90
CA LEU A 162 3.66 8.96 50.72
C LEU A 162 2.64 9.06 51.87
N LYS A 163 2.15 7.93 52.39
CA LYS A 163 1.28 7.92 53.58
C LYS A 163 2.00 8.50 54.80
N LYS A 164 3.23 8.05 55.07
CA LYS A 164 4.07 8.57 56.17
C LYS A 164 4.31 10.08 56.01
N ALA A 165 4.67 10.53 54.80
CA ALA A 165 4.90 11.95 54.51
C ALA A 165 3.64 12.81 54.73
N LYS A 166 2.45 12.32 54.37
CA LYS A 166 1.17 13.03 54.63
C LYS A 166 0.89 13.18 56.12
N ILE A 167 1.16 12.16 56.93
CA ILE A 167 1.01 12.22 58.40
C ILE A 167 1.96 13.28 58.97
N VAL A 168 3.24 13.26 58.57
CA VAL A 168 4.22 14.27 58.99
C VAL A 168 3.79 15.68 58.57
N GLN A 169 3.26 15.84 57.36
CA GLN A 169 2.74 17.12 56.89
C GLN A 169 1.53 17.60 57.70
N LYS A 170 0.61 16.70 58.07
CA LYS A 170 -0.53 17.00 58.93
C LYS A 170 -0.07 17.43 60.32
N MET A 171 0.86 16.69 60.94
CA MET A 171 1.46 17.08 62.22
C MET A 171 2.15 18.44 62.16
N ARG A 172 2.87 18.75 61.06
CA ARG A 172 3.47 20.08 60.85
C ARG A 172 2.40 21.18 60.74
N GLN A 173 1.28 20.90 60.06
CA GLN A 173 0.16 21.83 59.97
C GLN A 173 -0.50 22.05 61.33
N GLU A 174 -0.73 20.99 62.09
CA GLU A 174 -1.28 21.03 63.45
C GLU A 174 -0.35 21.79 64.40
N LYS A 175 0.96 21.53 64.38
CA LYS A 175 1.96 22.32 65.13
C LYS A 175 1.93 23.79 64.72
N LYS A 176 1.83 24.10 63.43
CA LYS A 176 1.71 25.47 62.92
C LYS A 176 0.40 26.12 63.37
N LEU A 177 -0.71 25.40 63.38
CA LEU A 177 -2.02 25.83 63.88
C LEU A 177 -1.99 26.09 65.38
N ALA A 178 -1.36 25.21 66.16
CA ALA A 178 -1.16 25.37 67.60
C ALA A 178 -0.27 26.59 67.91
N ALA A 179 0.82 26.78 67.18
CA ALA A 179 1.66 27.97 67.29
C ALA A 179 0.90 29.25 66.91
N ILE A 180 0.05 29.21 65.88
CA ILE A 180 -0.86 30.32 65.53
C ILE A 180 -1.89 30.55 66.63
N LYS A 181 -2.42 29.49 67.27
CA LYS A 181 -3.39 29.58 68.37
C LYS A 181 -2.75 30.23 69.60
N LEU A 182 -1.56 29.79 69.99
CA LEU A 182 -0.76 30.40 71.07
C LEU A 182 -0.42 31.86 70.74
N LYS A 183 -0.05 32.16 69.48
CA LYS A 183 0.18 33.53 69.00
C LYS A 183 -1.09 34.37 68.98
N LYS A 184 -2.25 33.76 68.73
CA LYS A 184 -3.57 34.41 68.79
C LYS A 184 -4.03 34.63 70.22
N GLU A 185 -3.77 33.72 71.15
CA GLU A 185 -4.09 33.85 72.58
C GLU A 185 -3.22 34.92 73.24
N THR A 186 -1.92 34.96 72.91
CA THR A 186 -1.03 36.10 73.25
C THR A 186 -1.47 37.39 72.57
N LEU A 187 -1.91 37.34 71.31
CA LEU A 187 -2.55 38.48 70.66
C LEU A 187 -3.91 38.84 71.27
N GLN A 188 -4.68 37.93 71.86
CA GLN A 188 -5.99 38.15 72.49
C GLN A 188 -5.82 38.75 73.88
N LYS A 189 -4.78 38.33 74.62
CA LYS A 189 -4.29 39.05 75.80
C LYS A 189 -3.87 40.48 75.42
N LYS A 190 -3.21 40.68 74.27
CA LYS A 190 -2.97 42.01 73.68
C LYS A 190 -4.23 42.69 73.10
N LYS A 191 -5.24 41.92 72.68
CA LYS A 191 -6.48 42.35 71.98
C LYS A 191 -7.73 42.44 72.88
N LYS A 192 -7.59 42.37 74.20
CA LYS A 192 -8.50 43.13 75.09
C LYS A 192 -8.49 44.64 74.76
N LYS A 193 -7.52 45.09 73.94
CA LYS A 193 -7.64 46.24 73.03
C LYS A 193 -7.91 45.78 71.59
N ILE A 194 -9.12 46.07 71.08
CA ILE A 194 -9.50 46.13 69.65
C ILE A 194 -10.19 44.87 69.06
N VAL A 195 -11.35 45.20 68.47
CA VAL A 195 -12.53 44.39 68.10
C VAL A 195 -12.36 43.52 66.84
N LYS A 196 -13.24 42.50 66.80
CA LYS A 196 -13.62 41.45 65.83
C LYS A 196 -13.37 41.71 64.33
N HIS A 197 -13.15 40.63 63.56
CA HIS A 197 -13.84 40.35 62.28
C HIS A 197 -13.73 38.85 61.86
N SER A 198 -14.81 38.36 61.24
CA SER A 198 -15.18 36.98 60.87
C SER A 198 -14.71 36.59 59.43
N PRO A 199 -14.93 35.34 58.93
CA PRO A 199 -14.03 34.63 58.01
C PRO A 199 -14.25 34.88 56.50
N LYS A 200 -13.20 34.57 55.71
CA LYS A 200 -13.02 34.91 54.29
C LYS A 200 -13.83 34.04 53.30
N LYS A 201 -14.41 34.77 52.34
CA LYS A 201 -15.16 34.36 51.13
C LYS A 201 -14.25 33.75 50.05
N VAL A 202 -14.85 32.86 49.25
CA VAL A 202 -14.31 32.19 48.04
C VAL A 202 -13.55 33.17 47.13
N ILE A 203 -12.34 32.78 46.71
CA ILE A 203 -11.40 33.63 45.94
C ILE A 203 -11.95 33.88 44.54
N GLY A 204 -12.46 35.10 44.32
CA GLY A 204 -12.82 35.63 43.00
C GLY A 204 -11.57 35.89 42.14
N ASN A 205 -11.75 35.77 40.83
CA ASN A 205 -10.75 36.05 39.80
C ASN A 205 -10.09 37.43 40.02
N LYS A 206 -8.82 37.43 40.40
CA LYS A 206 -8.02 38.66 40.57
C LYS A 206 -7.88 39.32 39.19
N LYS A 207 -8.61 40.42 38.94
CA LYS A 207 -8.41 41.24 37.73
C LYS A 207 -7.10 42.01 37.86
N TYR A 208 -6.21 41.85 36.89
CA TYR A 208 -4.92 42.54 36.88
C TYR A 208 -5.01 43.82 36.06
N ALA A 209 -4.53 44.93 36.62
CA ALA A 209 -4.53 46.24 35.93
C ALA A 209 -3.55 46.28 34.75
N SER A 210 -2.45 45.54 34.80
CA SER A 210 -1.44 45.50 33.73
C SER A 210 -0.84 44.10 33.57
N TYR A 211 -0.32 43.84 32.37
CA TYR A 211 0.34 42.57 32.08
C TYR A 211 1.60 42.36 32.92
N ASN A 212 2.35 43.43 33.22
CA ASN A 212 3.55 43.34 34.06
C ASN A 212 3.22 42.87 35.48
N LYS A 213 2.11 43.36 36.07
CA LYS A 213 1.65 42.88 37.38
C LYS A 213 1.19 41.42 37.31
N PHE A 214 0.45 41.06 36.26
CA PHE A 214 0.05 39.67 36.02
C PHE A 214 1.25 38.72 35.90
N LYS A 215 2.29 39.10 35.15
CA LYS A 215 3.51 38.32 34.96
C LYS A 215 4.31 38.14 36.25
N LYS A 216 4.33 39.15 37.13
CA LYS A 216 5.00 39.08 38.45
C LYS A 216 4.27 38.14 39.41
N ASP A 217 2.94 38.21 39.45
CA ASP A 217 2.14 37.44 40.41
C ASP A 217 1.95 35.95 40.01
N ILE A 218 2.12 35.62 38.72
CA ILE A 218 1.75 34.31 38.17
C ILE A 218 2.95 33.59 37.54
N ASN A 219 3.13 32.32 37.91
CA ASN A 219 4.00 31.42 37.17
C ASN A 219 3.38 31.10 35.80
N LEU A 220 3.81 31.80 34.76
CA LEU A 220 3.26 31.73 33.41
C LEU A 220 3.25 30.31 32.83
N LYS A 221 4.35 29.56 33.02
CA LYS A 221 4.49 28.16 32.60
C LYS A 221 3.60 27.22 33.42
N LYS A 222 3.34 27.56 34.69
CA LYS A 222 2.58 26.74 35.63
C LYS A 222 1.15 27.21 35.91
N SER A 223 0.60 28.13 35.14
CA SER A 223 -0.74 28.65 35.40
C SER A 223 -1.69 28.54 34.20
N TYR A 224 -2.98 28.38 34.50
CA TYR A 224 -4.06 28.50 33.52
C TYR A 224 -4.71 29.89 33.54
N GLU A 225 -4.28 30.77 34.46
CA GLU A 225 -4.77 32.15 34.56
C GLU A 225 -4.60 32.89 33.25
N ILE A 226 -5.57 33.76 32.95
CA ILE A 226 -5.63 34.52 31.72
C ILE A 226 -5.55 36.00 32.08
N PHE A 227 -4.74 36.73 31.32
CA PHE A 227 -4.75 38.18 31.36
C PHE A 227 -5.53 38.70 30.16
N GLU A 228 -6.42 39.67 30.39
CA GLU A 228 -7.23 40.31 29.36
C GLU A 228 -7.41 41.80 29.70
N ASN A 229 -6.97 42.67 28.80
CA ASN A 229 -7.21 44.11 28.86
C ASN A 229 -8.26 44.47 27.80
N THR A 230 -9.53 44.58 28.22
CA THR A 230 -10.66 44.81 27.34
C THR A 230 -10.60 46.18 26.64
N SER A 231 -10.12 47.22 27.33
CA SER A 231 -9.95 48.56 26.75
C SER A 231 -8.94 48.55 25.62
N LEU A 232 -7.83 47.83 25.78
CA LEU A 232 -6.82 47.69 24.74
C LEU A 232 -7.31 46.80 23.58
N LEU A 233 -8.06 45.73 23.87
CA LEU A 233 -8.69 44.89 22.83
C LEU A 233 -9.70 45.65 21.98
N LYS A 234 -10.45 46.61 22.52
CA LYS A 234 -11.37 47.46 21.74
C LYS A 234 -10.64 48.30 20.68
N LYS A 235 -9.35 48.61 20.90
CA LYS A 235 -8.49 49.36 19.97
C LYS A 235 -7.81 48.46 18.92
N ALA A 236 -8.10 47.16 18.93
CA ALA A 236 -7.49 46.20 18.01
C ALA A 236 -7.97 46.44 16.58
N THR A 237 -7.02 46.73 15.71
CA THR A 237 -7.14 46.69 14.26
C THR A 237 -6.17 45.64 13.74
N GLY A 238 -6.29 45.20 12.51
CA GLY A 238 -5.31 44.25 11.99
C GLY A 238 -3.98 44.86 11.51
N LYS A 239 -3.77 46.18 11.65
CA LYS A 239 -2.49 46.85 11.36
C LYS A 239 -1.67 46.95 12.66
N ASN A 240 -2.33 47.17 13.78
CA ASN A 240 -1.69 47.31 15.10
C ASN A 240 -1.71 46.03 15.94
N THR A 241 -2.25 44.92 15.42
CA THR A 241 -2.24 43.62 16.12
C THR A 241 -1.14 42.71 15.65
N LYS A 242 -0.51 42.02 16.61
CA LYS A 242 0.43 40.92 16.37
C LYS A 242 0.28 39.85 17.45
N LEU A 243 0.61 38.61 17.11
CA LEU A 243 0.60 37.49 18.05
C LEU A 243 2.03 37.06 18.38
N THR A 244 2.25 36.64 19.62
CA THR A 244 3.44 35.87 20.00
C THR A 244 3.01 34.57 20.63
N VAL A 245 3.63 33.47 20.23
CA VAL A 245 3.47 32.15 20.80
C VAL A 245 4.80 31.74 21.39
N ASP A 246 4.80 31.54 22.69
CA ASP A 246 5.97 31.26 23.50
C ASP A 246 5.98 29.77 23.88
N ILE A 247 6.97 29.03 23.36
CA ILE A 247 7.05 27.59 23.54
C ILE A 247 7.56 27.23 24.95
N SER A 248 8.47 27.98 25.57
CA SER A 248 8.93 27.62 26.92
C SER A 248 7.85 27.84 27.97
N GLU A 249 7.07 28.91 27.83
CA GLU A 249 5.98 29.24 28.74
C GLU A 249 4.65 28.57 28.37
N GLN A 250 4.54 28.03 27.14
CA GLN A 250 3.28 27.54 26.57
C GLN A 250 2.17 28.60 26.64
N ARG A 251 2.46 29.82 26.18
CA ARG A 251 1.48 30.91 26.17
C ARG A 251 1.35 31.54 24.80
N VAL A 252 0.14 31.99 24.50
CA VAL A 252 -0.15 32.89 23.38
C VAL A 252 -0.46 34.27 23.93
N ARG A 253 0.12 35.28 23.29
CA ARG A 253 -0.06 36.70 23.62
C ARG A 253 -0.57 37.43 22.39
N LEU A 254 -1.64 38.19 22.54
CA LEU A 254 -2.10 39.16 21.54
C LEU A 254 -1.64 40.54 21.98
N TYR A 255 -0.95 41.21 21.07
CA TYR A 255 -0.51 42.58 21.23
C TYR A 255 -1.40 43.50 20.42
N VAL A 256 -1.66 44.69 20.96
CA VAL A 256 -2.30 45.82 20.28
C VAL A 256 -1.44 47.03 20.59
N ASN A 257 -1.02 47.81 19.59
CA ASN A 257 -0.11 48.95 19.77
C ASN A 257 1.16 48.57 20.57
N ASN A 258 1.73 47.39 20.30
CA ASN A 258 2.88 46.82 21.01
C ASN A 258 2.70 46.52 22.51
N GLU A 259 1.51 46.69 23.07
CA GLU A 259 1.17 46.30 24.44
C GLU A 259 0.40 44.97 24.47
N VAL A 260 0.61 44.16 25.52
CA VAL A 260 -0.10 42.88 25.67
C VAL A 260 -1.56 43.16 26.04
N ALA A 261 -2.47 42.85 25.13
CA ALA A 261 -3.91 42.97 25.34
C ALA A 261 -4.53 41.66 25.87
N LEU A 262 -3.92 40.52 25.56
CA LEU A 262 -4.38 39.20 26.00
C LEU A 262 -3.19 38.27 26.20
N CYS A 263 -3.16 37.51 27.28
CA CYS A 263 -2.22 36.41 27.49
C CYS A 263 -2.96 35.19 28.02
N SER A 264 -2.76 34.04 27.38
CA SER A 264 -3.49 32.80 27.69
C SER A 264 -2.59 31.57 27.55
N PRO A 265 -2.81 30.49 28.33
CA PRO A 265 -2.14 29.23 28.06
C PRO A 265 -2.49 28.69 26.67
N CYS A 266 -1.53 28.07 26.01
CA CYS A 266 -1.71 27.35 24.76
C CYS A 266 -0.98 26.01 24.80
N THR A 267 -1.21 25.14 23.81
CA THR A 267 -0.43 23.90 23.67
C THR A 267 0.16 23.82 22.29
N THR A 268 1.48 23.78 22.23
CA THR A 268 2.27 23.69 21.01
C THR A 268 2.63 22.23 20.67
N GLY A 269 3.33 22.05 19.56
CA GLY A 269 3.78 20.76 19.04
C GLY A 269 4.96 20.17 19.79
N ALA A 270 4.92 18.86 20.04
CA ALA A 270 5.93 18.18 20.86
C ALA A 270 7.12 17.62 20.04
N LYS A 271 8.35 17.74 20.58
CA LYS A 271 9.55 17.12 20.00
C LYS A 271 9.49 15.59 19.95
N ARG A 272 8.86 14.97 20.95
CA ARG A 272 8.76 13.50 21.05
C ARG A 272 7.31 13.08 21.21
N LYS A 273 6.56 13.10 20.11
CA LYS A 273 5.13 12.79 20.12
C LYS A 273 4.88 11.32 19.78
N PHE A 274 4.32 10.58 20.72
CA PHE A 274 3.85 9.21 20.47
C PHE A 274 2.63 9.22 19.54
N GLU A 275 2.70 8.44 18.47
CA GLU A 275 1.63 8.18 17.52
C GLU A 275 1.06 6.77 17.75
N PRO A 276 -0.12 6.61 18.39
CA PRO A 276 -0.62 5.31 18.82
C PRO A 276 -0.83 4.32 17.68
N ASN A 277 -1.28 4.80 16.52
CA ASN A 277 -1.65 3.95 15.39
C ASN A 277 -0.43 3.33 14.70
N THR A 278 0.73 4.00 14.75
CA THR A 278 1.98 3.47 14.18
C THR A 278 2.97 3.04 15.26
N LYS A 279 2.67 3.25 16.55
CA LYS A 279 3.54 2.99 17.71
C LYS A 279 4.93 3.63 17.62
N ILE A 280 5.05 4.75 16.88
CA ILE A 280 6.31 5.46 16.64
C ILE A 280 6.29 6.82 17.33
N TYR A 281 7.45 7.27 17.81
CA TYR A 281 7.64 8.65 18.24
C TYR A 281 8.09 9.50 17.07
N ARG A 282 7.46 10.67 16.89
CA ARG A 282 7.81 11.62 15.83
C ARG A 282 8.09 12.99 16.40
N ASP A 283 8.97 13.71 15.71
CA ASP A 283 9.09 15.14 15.90
C ASP A 283 7.86 15.84 15.30
N LYS A 284 7.15 16.54 16.17
CA LYS A 284 5.98 17.32 15.85
C LYS A 284 6.08 18.71 16.46
N ARG A 285 7.29 19.26 16.60
CA ARG A 285 7.51 20.63 17.08
C ARG A 285 6.71 21.63 16.25
N THR A 286 6.17 22.65 16.92
CA THR A 286 5.70 23.85 16.21
C THR A 286 6.94 24.55 15.66
N PRO A 287 6.99 24.89 14.36
CA PRO A 287 8.12 25.59 13.78
C PRO A 287 8.25 26.98 14.42
N LYS A 288 9.49 27.35 14.71
CA LYS A 288 9.84 28.67 15.25
C LYS A 288 10.01 29.67 14.11
N GLY A 289 9.91 30.95 14.43
CA GLY A 289 10.12 32.04 13.47
C GLY A 289 8.93 32.97 13.36
N THR A 290 8.96 33.81 12.33
CA THR A 290 7.90 34.77 12.03
C THR A 290 7.01 34.25 10.92
N PHE A 291 5.71 34.26 11.14
CA PHE A 291 4.69 33.85 10.18
C PHE A 291 3.66 34.96 9.98
N LYS A 292 2.86 34.85 8.92
CA LYS A 292 1.64 35.63 8.73
C LYS A 292 0.45 34.69 8.72
N ILE A 293 -0.69 35.15 9.24
CA ILE A 293 -1.94 34.38 9.12
C ILE A 293 -2.36 34.34 7.65
N THR A 294 -2.40 33.17 7.03
CA THR A 294 -2.74 33.01 5.61
C THR A 294 -4.20 32.63 5.37
N GLU A 295 -4.83 31.97 6.35
CA GLU A 295 -6.21 31.49 6.25
C GLU A 295 -6.92 31.66 7.59
N LYS A 296 -8.20 32.08 7.55
CA LYS A 296 -9.08 32.19 8.71
C LYS A 296 -10.41 31.51 8.41
N ILE A 297 -10.78 30.49 9.20
CA ILE A 297 -12.06 29.77 9.05
C ILE A 297 -12.65 29.52 10.44
N SER A 298 -13.89 29.95 10.67
CA SER A 298 -14.57 29.85 11.97
C SER A 298 -14.89 28.42 12.39
N ASP A 299 -15.37 27.57 11.47
CA ASP A 299 -15.67 26.15 11.74
C ASP A 299 -14.97 25.18 10.80
N LYS A 300 -13.62 25.20 10.83
CA LYS A 300 -12.84 24.28 10.01
C LYS A 300 -12.93 22.85 10.55
N ARG A 301 -13.01 21.89 9.63
CA ARG A 301 -12.82 20.46 9.89
C ARG A 301 -11.52 19.99 9.25
N SER A 302 -10.76 19.19 9.98
CA SER A 302 -9.50 18.64 9.45
C SER A 302 -9.79 17.58 8.39
N THR A 303 -9.14 17.72 7.24
CA THR A 303 -9.21 16.74 6.15
C THR A 303 -8.35 15.50 6.41
N ILE A 304 -7.36 15.58 7.32
CA ILE A 304 -6.39 14.50 7.59
C ILE A 304 -6.50 13.89 8.99
N PHE A 305 -6.84 14.66 10.02
CA PHE A 305 -6.98 14.15 11.39
C PHE A 305 -8.45 14.06 11.77
N GLY A 306 -8.92 12.87 12.15
CA GLY A 306 -10.34 12.68 12.42
C GLY A 306 -10.66 11.31 12.99
N LYS A 307 -11.90 10.88 12.73
CA LYS A 307 -12.42 9.59 13.12
C LYS A 307 -13.10 8.91 11.93
N TYR A 308 -12.93 7.61 11.79
CA TYR A 308 -13.78 6.79 10.92
C TYR A 308 -14.89 6.14 11.74
N TYR A 309 -16.07 6.06 11.14
CA TYR A 309 -17.26 5.46 11.71
C TYR A 309 -17.78 4.33 10.83
N ARG A 310 -18.24 3.25 11.46
CA ARG A 310 -19.03 2.17 10.84
C ARG A 310 -20.27 1.96 11.69
N ASN A 311 -21.46 2.04 11.09
CA ASN A 311 -22.75 1.86 11.78
C ASN A 311 -22.84 2.70 13.08
N GLY A 312 -22.46 3.97 13.01
CA GLY A 312 -22.43 4.90 14.15
C GLY A 312 -21.28 4.72 15.16
N LYS A 313 -20.53 3.61 15.12
CA LYS A 313 -19.42 3.31 16.05
C LYS A 313 -18.08 3.80 15.51
N VAL A 314 -17.22 4.36 16.37
CA VAL A 314 -15.87 4.81 15.99
C VAL A 314 -14.96 3.60 15.84
N VAL A 315 -14.46 3.35 14.62
CA VAL A 315 -13.54 2.25 14.32
C VAL A 315 -12.08 2.69 14.26
N TYR A 316 -11.83 3.97 14.03
CA TYR A 316 -10.47 4.53 13.99
C TYR A 316 -10.47 5.99 14.40
N LYS A 317 -9.39 6.43 15.05
CA LYS A 317 -9.13 7.82 15.40
C LYS A 317 -7.66 8.16 15.13
N GLY A 318 -7.41 9.24 14.41
CA GLY A 318 -6.05 9.70 14.13
C GLY A 318 -5.89 10.27 12.73
N ASP A 319 -4.68 10.14 12.19
CA ASP A 319 -4.37 10.52 10.81
C ASP A 319 -4.97 9.51 9.84
N LYS A 320 -5.95 9.93 9.03
CA LYS A 320 -6.67 9.04 8.11
C LYS A 320 -5.74 8.36 7.10
N ARG A 321 -4.61 8.98 6.76
CA ARG A 321 -3.61 8.43 5.83
C ARG A 321 -2.92 7.19 6.40
N LYS A 322 -2.95 7.04 7.74
CA LYS A 322 -2.35 5.92 8.47
C LYS A 322 -3.37 4.82 8.80
N PHE A 323 -4.62 4.97 8.41
CA PHE A 323 -5.58 3.86 8.48
C PHE A 323 -5.20 2.79 7.44
N ARG A 324 -5.32 1.51 7.82
CA ARG A 324 -4.92 0.35 6.99
C ARG A 324 -6.06 -0.66 6.76
N GLY A 325 -7.24 -0.44 7.35
CA GLY A 325 -8.40 -1.29 7.11
C GLY A 325 -9.15 -0.94 5.83
N ASN A 326 -10.11 -1.80 5.43
CA ASN A 326 -11.03 -1.51 4.32
C ASN A 326 -11.84 -0.23 4.65
N LYS A 327 -11.87 0.72 3.70
CA LYS A 327 -12.60 2.00 3.82
C LYS A 327 -14.06 1.90 3.38
N GLU A 328 -14.45 0.82 2.73
CA GLU A 328 -15.82 0.58 2.28
C GLU A 328 -16.81 0.64 3.45
N GLY A 329 -17.92 1.36 3.23
CA GLY A 329 -18.92 1.66 4.23
C GLY A 329 -18.47 2.56 5.39
N LEU A 330 -17.25 3.13 5.37
CA LEU A 330 -16.76 4.00 6.45
C LEU A 330 -17.05 5.48 6.18
N LYS A 331 -17.66 6.15 7.18
CA LYS A 331 -17.82 7.60 7.18
C LYS A 331 -16.67 8.28 7.91
N TYR A 332 -15.92 9.13 7.21
CA TYR A 332 -14.87 9.96 7.83
C TYR A 332 -15.46 11.26 8.40
N LYS A 333 -15.13 11.59 9.64
CA LYS A 333 -15.46 12.87 10.28
C LYS A 333 -14.18 13.55 10.77
N GLY A 334 -13.86 14.69 10.14
CA GLY A 334 -12.71 15.50 10.52
C GLY A 334 -12.78 16.05 11.95
N ALA A 335 -11.63 16.13 12.61
CA ALA A 335 -11.52 16.80 13.91
C ALA A 335 -11.91 18.28 13.76
N SER A 336 -12.66 18.80 14.75
CA SER A 336 -13.03 20.21 14.79
C SER A 336 -11.82 21.08 15.09
N LEU A 337 -11.62 22.10 14.25
CA LEU A 337 -10.58 23.11 14.34
C LEU A 337 -11.25 24.49 14.36
N LYS A 338 -12.16 24.73 15.32
CA LYS A 338 -12.87 26.02 15.44
C LYS A 338 -11.88 27.17 15.53
N ASN A 339 -12.24 28.31 14.94
CA ASN A 339 -11.43 29.53 14.86
C ASN A 339 -10.02 29.25 14.31
N TRP A 340 -9.96 28.51 13.21
CA TRP A 340 -8.72 28.13 12.53
C TRP A 340 -7.99 29.34 11.97
N MET A 341 -6.71 29.46 12.29
CA MET A 341 -5.80 30.50 11.80
C MET A 341 -4.50 29.85 11.31
N ARG A 342 -4.34 29.71 9.99
CA ARG A 342 -3.18 29.03 9.38
C ARG A 342 -1.93 29.89 9.43
N LEU A 343 -0.78 29.26 9.72
CA LEU A 343 0.55 29.89 9.71
C LEU A 343 1.46 29.35 8.60
N THR A 344 1.37 28.06 8.28
CA THR A 344 2.27 27.40 7.31
C THR A 344 1.53 26.74 6.16
N SER A 345 2.21 26.55 5.04
CA SER A 345 1.76 25.73 3.90
C SER A 345 1.53 24.27 4.34
N SER A 346 2.39 23.74 5.22
CA SER A 346 2.30 22.39 5.79
C SER A 346 1.09 22.13 6.70
N GLY A 347 0.22 23.12 6.92
CA GLY A 347 -1.02 22.95 7.68
C GLY A 347 -0.86 23.09 9.18
N ILE A 348 0.11 23.87 9.64
CA ILE A 348 0.25 24.27 11.04
C ILE A 348 -0.48 25.60 11.23
N GLY A 349 -1.25 25.69 12.31
CA GLY A 349 -2.05 26.87 12.64
C GLY A 349 -2.49 26.89 14.09
N LEU A 350 -3.11 27.99 14.49
CA LEU A 350 -3.77 28.14 15.77
C LEU A 350 -5.24 27.73 15.64
N HIS A 351 -5.79 27.07 16.67
CA HIS A 351 -7.22 26.74 16.71
C HIS A 351 -7.70 26.48 18.14
N ALA A 352 -9.02 26.55 18.31
CA ALA A 352 -9.64 26.24 19.59
C ALA A 352 -9.53 24.76 19.94
N SER A 353 -9.32 24.47 21.22
CA SER A 353 -9.38 23.12 21.77
C SER A 353 -9.76 23.11 23.24
N LYS A 354 -10.44 22.05 23.68
CA LYS A 354 -10.64 21.77 25.10
C LYS A 354 -9.40 21.17 25.78
N TYR A 355 -8.46 20.65 25.00
CA TYR A 355 -7.27 19.97 25.50
C TYR A 355 -6.08 20.92 25.54
N ILE A 356 -6.00 21.71 26.61
CA ILE A 356 -4.91 22.67 26.86
C ILE A 356 -4.00 22.12 27.96
N LYS A 357 -2.76 21.85 27.57
CA LYS A 357 -1.64 21.41 28.39
C LYS A 357 -0.64 22.56 28.51
N ARG A 358 0.15 22.55 29.59
CA ARG A 358 1.25 23.50 29.81
C ARG A 358 2.63 22.93 29.50
N TYR A 359 2.64 21.99 28.56
CA TYR A 359 3.83 21.48 27.90
C TYR A 359 3.49 21.16 26.44
N PRO A 360 4.46 21.20 25.52
CA PRO A 360 4.22 20.84 24.12
C PRO A 360 3.62 19.44 23.99
N GLY A 361 2.51 19.29 23.27
CA GLY A 361 1.73 18.04 23.26
C GLY A 361 0.89 17.78 22.02
N THR A 362 0.92 18.64 21.01
CA THR A 362 0.16 18.50 19.77
C THR A 362 1.00 17.89 18.64
N ASN A 363 0.41 17.75 17.44
CA ASN A 363 1.07 17.33 16.21
C ASN A 363 1.63 18.52 15.40
N GLY A 364 1.90 19.67 16.04
CA GLY A 364 2.43 20.88 15.40
C GLY A 364 1.55 22.10 15.61
N CYS A 365 0.22 21.95 15.51
CA CYS A 365 -0.72 23.06 15.70
C CYS A 365 -0.72 23.64 17.13
N ILE A 366 -1.07 24.91 17.25
CA ILE A 366 -1.15 25.63 18.52
C ILE A 366 -2.60 25.59 19.00
N ARG A 367 -2.88 24.87 20.08
CA ARG A 367 -4.21 24.78 20.68
C ARG A 367 -4.42 25.89 21.69
N ILE A 368 -5.56 26.57 21.61
CA ILE A 368 -5.93 27.68 22.48
C ILE A 368 -7.30 27.39 23.12
N PRO A 369 -7.59 27.82 24.36
CA PRO A 369 -8.93 27.73 24.94
C PRO A 369 -9.99 28.35 24.02
N TYR A 370 -11.21 27.81 24.00
CA TYR A 370 -12.28 28.25 23.08
C TYR A 370 -12.60 29.75 23.15
N LYS A 371 -12.82 30.28 24.36
CA LYS A 371 -13.12 31.71 24.57
C LYS A 371 -12.01 32.59 24.00
N ILE A 372 -10.77 32.26 24.32
CA ILE A 372 -9.58 33.01 23.91
C ILE A 372 -9.34 32.91 22.41
N SER A 373 -9.53 31.73 21.84
CA SER A 373 -9.45 31.54 20.40
C SER A 373 -10.49 32.37 19.66
N LYS A 374 -11.72 32.52 20.19
CA LYS A 374 -12.75 33.39 19.63
C LYS A 374 -12.33 34.87 19.70
N THR A 375 -11.82 35.31 20.85
CA THR A 375 -11.30 36.68 21.03
C THR A 375 -10.17 36.98 20.07
N ILE A 376 -9.15 36.11 19.98
CA ILE A 376 -8.04 36.28 19.04
C ILE A 376 -8.56 36.31 17.60
N PHE A 377 -9.40 35.34 17.22
CA PHE A 377 -9.94 35.25 15.86
C PHE A 377 -10.73 36.49 15.45
N LYS A 378 -11.45 37.14 16.36
CA LYS A 378 -12.14 38.42 16.10
C LYS A 378 -11.16 39.57 15.85
N ASN A 379 -10.04 39.60 16.59
CA ASN A 379 -9.12 40.74 16.63
C ASN A 379 -7.92 40.64 15.66
N VAL A 380 -7.74 39.52 14.96
CA VAL A 380 -6.68 39.35 13.94
C VAL A 380 -7.27 39.20 12.54
N ARG A 381 -6.48 39.40 11.50
CA ARG A 381 -6.87 39.19 10.10
C ARG A 381 -5.84 38.38 9.32
N LYS A 382 -6.15 38.04 8.07
CA LYS A 382 -5.13 37.54 7.14
C LYS A 382 -4.02 38.59 7.02
N GLY A 383 -2.77 38.16 7.03
CA GLY A 383 -1.59 39.02 7.06
C GLY A 383 -1.09 39.40 8.45
N THR A 384 -1.89 39.24 9.52
CA THR A 384 -1.42 39.52 10.89
C THR A 384 -0.18 38.70 11.23
N LYS A 385 0.85 39.37 11.75
CA LYS A 385 2.14 38.76 12.13
C LYS A 385 1.99 37.87 13.36
N VAL A 386 2.60 36.69 13.30
CA VAL A 386 2.66 35.73 14.41
C VAL A 386 4.12 35.30 14.61
N SER A 387 4.69 35.63 15.76
CA SER A 387 6.04 35.19 16.13
C SER A 387 5.94 33.95 17.01
N VAL A 388 6.61 32.86 16.61
CA VAL A 388 6.76 31.66 17.44
C VAL A 388 8.17 31.64 18.01
N VAL A 389 8.27 31.84 19.32
CA VAL A 389 9.53 32.03 20.06
C VAL A 389 9.71 30.94 21.11
N ASN A 390 10.91 30.92 21.71
CA ASN A 390 11.22 30.02 22.80
C ASN A 390 10.97 30.68 24.14
#